data_AF-A0A536HXN4-F1
#
_entry.id   AF-A0A536HXN4-F1
#
_cell.length_a   1.000
_cell.length_b   1.000
_cell.length_c   1.000
_cell.angle_alpha   90.00
_cell.angle_beta   90.00
_cell.angle_gamma   90.00
#
_symmetry.space_group_name_H-M   'P 1'
#
loop_
_entity.id
_entity.type
_entity.pdbx_description
1 polymer ?
#
loop_
_entity_poly.entity_id
_entity_poly.type
_entity_poly.pdbx_seq_one_letter_code
_entity_poly.pdbx_strand_id
1 'polypeptide(L)'
;MLRATEAALRSGASLPEALRRACDAATLDRLARRPFAEAIRAFDLGAPLDEALQTSAQRAVDPRSRMVLETIAIGIASRLPYDRAGILVAAVADRMAFEERLDDELRARTAGLRAQVILLALIVPGIAAYLAFTVPSLAATLGQPIGRFVLIPAAVALEVVGLILSRRAIEEGRR
;
A
#
# COMPACT_ATOMS: atom_id res chain seq x y z
N MET A 1 2.14 -13.85 8.27
CA MET A 1 2.44 -15.24 7.89
C MET A 1 3.93 -15.50 7.80
N LEU A 2 4.67 -14.85 6.90
CA LEU A 2 6.09 -15.14 6.66
C LEU A 2 6.99 -15.01 7.89
N ARG A 3 6.76 -14.02 8.76
CA ARG A 3 7.47 -13.90 10.06
C ARG A 3 7.22 -15.08 11.01
N ALA A 4 6.01 -15.65 10.98
CA ALA A 4 5.69 -16.84 11.77
C ALA A 4 6.36 -18.10 11.18
N THR A 5 6.46 -18.18 9.85
CA THR A 5 7.23 -19.22 9.15
C THR A 5 8.71 -19.12 9.52
N GLU A 6 9.29 -17.93 9.47
CA GLU A 6 10.68 -17.67 9.84
C GLU A 6 10.97 -18.03 11.30
N ALA A 7 10.09 -17.64 12.23
CA ALA A 7 10.23 -17.98 13.64
C ALA A 7 10.20 -19.50 13.87
N ALA A 8 9.33 -20.22 13.15
CA ALA A 8 9.27 -21.68 13.22
C ALA A 8 10.50 -22.35 12.59
N LEU A 9 11.05 -21.80 11.51
CA LEU A 9 12.32 -22.27 10.92
C LEU A 9 13.50 -22.08 11.88
N ARG A 10 13.57 -20.94 12.58
CA ARG A 10 14.57 -20.68 13.62
C ARG A 10 14.47 -21.64 14.81
N SER A 11 13.29 -22.20 15.08
CA SER A 11 13.09 -23.27 16.06
C SER A 11 13.43 -24.68 15.54
N GLY A 12 14.00 -24.80 14.33
CA GLY A 12 14.38 -26.08 13.72
C GLY A 12 13.23 -26.83 13.06
N ALA A 13 12.08 -26.19 12.84
CA ALA A 13 10.97 -26.82 12.15
C ALA A 13 11.26 -26.99 10.66
N SER A 14 10.67 -28.02 10.06
CA SER A 14 10.73 -28.21 8.63
C SER A 14 9.98 -27.07 7.91
N LEU A 15 10.45 -26.59 6.75
CA LEU A 15 9.80 -25.56 5.93
C LEU A 15 8.28 -25.81 5.71
N PRO A 16 7.82 -27.02 5.31
CA PRO A 16 6.39 -27.28 5.17
C PRO A 16 5.64 -27.14 6.50
N GLU A 17 6.25 -27.50 7.63
CA GLU A 17 5.64 -27.47 8.96
C GLU A 17 5.64 -26.05 9.57
N ALA A 18 6.67 -25.27 9.29
CA ALA A 18 6.72 -23.84 9.56
C ALA A 18 5.65 -23.08 8.78
N LEU A 19 5.47 -23.39 7.49
CA LEU A 19 4.41 -22.83 6.66
C LEU A 19 3.02 -23.23 7.17
N ARG A 20 2.86 -24.46 7.66
CA ARG A 20 1.62 -24.97 8.25
C ARG A 20 1.25 -24.22 9.53
N ARG A 21 2.19 -24.07 10.48
CA ARG A 21 1.98 -23.25 11.69
C ARG A 21 1.67 -21.80 11.36
N ALA A 22 2.36 -21.22 10.38
CA ALA A 22 2.10 -19.86 9.94
C ALA A 22 0.73 -19.70 9.30
N CYS A 23 0.26 -20.72 8.57
CA CYS A 23 -1.12 -20.84 8.07
C CYS A 23 -2.13 -20.83 9.20
N ASP A 24 -1.94 -21.67 10.21
CA ASP A 24 -2.92 -21.81 11.28
C ASP A 24 -2.96 -20.60 12.23
N ALA A 25 -1.83 -19.93 12.44
CA ALA A 25 -1.74 -18.71 13.25
C ALA A 25 -2.26 -17.44 12.54
N ALA A 26 -2.52 -17.48 11.23
CA ALA A 26 -2.97 -16.31 10.48
C ALA A 26 -4.49 -16.12 10.55
N THR A 27 -4.93 -15.18 11.37
CA THR A 27 -6.35 -14.95 11.65
C THR A 27 -7.04 -13.99 10.68
N LEU A 28 -6.30 -13.10 9.99
CA LEU A 28 -6.90 -11.92 9.34
C LEU A 28 -6.89 -11.90 7.81
N ASP A 29 -6.07 -12.70 7.11
CA ASP A 29 -5.95 -12.59 5.64
C ASP A 29 -6.25 -13.91 4.92
N ARG A 30 -7.54 -14.13 4.63
CA ARG A 30 -8.05 -15.36 4.02
C ARG A 30 -7.66 -15.48 2.53
N LEU A 31 -7.50 -14.36 1.82
CA LEU A 31 -7.05 -14.36 0.43
C LEU A 31 -5.56 -14.67 0.32
N ALA A 32 -4.73 -14.08 1.20
CA ALA A 32 -3.29 -14.38 1.20
C ALA A 32 -2.99 -15.80 1.71
N ARG A 33 -3.79 -16.36 2.63
CA ARG A 33 -3.58 -17.73 3.18
C ARG A 33 -3.90 -18.83 2.17
N ARG A 34 -4.90 -18.63 1.30
CA ARG A 34 -5.46 -19.68 0.44
C ARG A 34 -4.42 -20.32 -0.50
N PRO A 35 -3.55 -19.56 -1.20
CA PRO A 35 -2.50 -20.13 -2.03
C PRO A 35 -1.49 -20.99 -1.26
N PHE A 36 -1.10 -20.59 -0.05
CA PHE A 36 -0.17 -21.38 0.78
C PHE A 36 -0.82 -22.67 1.29
N ALA A 37 -2.09 -22.61 1.68
CA ALA A 37 -2.84 -23.80 2.11
C ALA A 37 -3.04 -24.80 0.95
N GLU A 38 -3.26 -24.31 -0.27
CA GLU A 38 -3.35 -25.13 -1.48
C GLU A 38 -2.01 -25.83 -1.79
N ALA A 39 -0.88 -25.13 -1.67
CA ALA A 39 0.45 -25.70 -1.86
C ALA A 39 0.76 -26.80 -0.81
N ILE A 40 0.46 -26.54 0.46
CA ILE A 40 0.65 -27.52 1.54
C ILE A 40 -0.20 -28.77 1.28
N ARG A 41 -1.45 -28.61 0.84
CA ARG A 41 -2.33 -29.73 0.53
C ARG A 41 -1.82 -30.56 -0.65
N ALA A 42 -1.28 -29.93 -1.68
CA ALA A 42 -0.68 -30.64 -2.81
C ALA A 42 0.58 -31.42 -2.38
N PHE A 43 1.40 -30.85 -1.49
CA PHE A 43 2.53 -31.54 -0.88
C PHE A 43 2.09 -32.75 -0.05
N ASP A 44 1.02 -32.63 0.75
CA ASP A 44 0.45 -33.75 1.52
C ASP A 44 -0.08 -34.89 0.62
N LEU A 45 -0.47 -34.56 -0.61
CA LEU A 45 -0.89 -35.53 -1.63
C LEU A 45 0.30 -36.16 -2.37
N GLY A 46 1.54 -35.86 -1.97
CA GLY A 46 2.76 -36.46 -2.49
C GLY A 46 3.43 -35.69 -3.62
N ALA A 47 2.95 -34.49 -3.97
CA ALA A 47 3.64 -33.64 -4.93
C ALA A 47 4.93 -33.04 -4.33
N PRO A 48 5.99 -32.83 -5.13
CA PRO A 48 7.18 -32.16 -4.64
C PRO A 48 6.87 -30.69 -4.31
N LEU A 49 7.47 -30.18 -3.22
CA LEU A 49 7.05 -28.92 -2.58
C LEU A 49 7.28 -27.69 -3.47
N ASP A 50 8.34 -27.69 -4.27
CA ASP A 50 8.64 -26.69 -5.28
C ASP A 50 7.54 -26.63 -6.35
N GLU A 51 7.14 -27.75 -6.94
CA GLU A 51 6.04 -27.79 -7.92
C GLU A 51 4.69 -27.40 -7.29
N ALA A 52 4.44 -27.80 -6.05
CA ALA A 52 3.22 -27.47 -5.32
C ALA A 52 3.10 -25.96 -5.04
N LEU A 53 4.21 -25.31 -4.68
CA LEU A 53 4.28 -23.86 -4.47
C LEU A 53 4.16 -23.11 -5.81
N GLN A 54 4.84 -23.56 -6.86
CA GLN A 54 4.78 -22.98 -8.20
C GLN A 54 3.35 -23.01 -8.77
N THR A 55 2.69 -24.16 -8.65
CA THR A 55 1.32 -24.38 -9.12
C THR A 55 0.32 -23.51 -8.38
N SER A 56 0.53 -23.33 -7.08
CA SER A 56 -0.33 -22.46 -6.25
C SER A 56 -0.07 -20.98 -6.51
N ALA A 57 1.18 -20.60 -6.84
CA ALA A 57 1.53 -19.24 -7.23
C ALA A 57 0.83 -18.82 -8.53
N GLN A 58 0.76 -19.72 -9.52
CA GLN A 58 0.07 -19.47 -10.79
C GLN A 58 -1.44 -19.24 -10.62
N ARG A 59 -2.03 -19.76 -9.52
CA ARG A 59 -3.46 -19.61 -9.19
C ARG A 59 -3.72 -18.52 -8.15
N ALA A 60 -2.68 -17.90 -7.61
CA ALA A 60 -2.81 -16.83 -6.63
C ALA A 60 -3.37 -15.57 -7.30
N VAL A 61 -4.51 -15.08 -6.78
CA VAL A 61 -5.15 -13.84 -7.25
C VAL A 61 -4.38 -12.61 -6.77
N ASP A 62 -3.75 -12.69 -5.60
CA ASP A 62 -2.95 -11.62 -5.02
C ASP A 62 -1.50 -11.63 -5.57
N PRO A 63 -1.03 -10.53 -6.22
CA PRO A 63 0.32 -10.44 -6.76
C PRO A 63 1.42 -10.63 -5.70
N ARG A 64 1.18 -10.18 -4.46
CA ARG A 64 2.16 -10.27 -3.36
C ARG A 64 2.34 -11.73 -2.94
N SER A 65 1.25 -12.47 -2.78
CA SER A 65 1.25 -13.90 -2.50
C SER A 65 1.92 -14.72 -3.61
N ARG A 66 1.67 -14.35 -4.88
CA ARG A 66 2.32 -14.99 -6.03
C ARG A 66 3.85 -14.85 -6.01
N MET A 67 4.34 -13.62 -5.83
CA MET A 67 5.79 -13.33 -5.79
C MET A 67 6.49 -14.12 -4.68
N VAL A 68 5.88 -14.21 -3.51
CA VAL A 68 6.43 -14.95 -2.36
C VAL A 68 6.51 -16.45 -2.65
N LEU A 69 5.44 -17.04 -3.19
CA LEU A 69 5.41 -18.46 -3.52
C LEU A 69 6.42 -18.85 -4.61
N GLU A 70 6.54 -18.04 -5.67
CA GLU A 70 7.53 -18.25 -6.73
C GLU A 70 8.96 -18.16 -6.18
N THR A 71 9.23 -17.19 -5.30
CA THR A 71 10.56 -17.02 -4.69
C THR A 71 10.94 -18.22 -3.81
N ILE A 72 10.00 -18.74 -3.01
CA ILE A 72 10.23 -19.91 -2.17
C ILE A 72 10.38 -21.17 -3.05
N ALA A 73 9.55 -21.33 -4.09
CA ALA A 73 9.63 -22.46 -5.01
C ALA A 73 10.99 -22.53 -5.72
N ILE A 74 11.49 -21.39 -6.23
CA ILE A 74 12.82 -21.29 -6.85
C ILE A 74 13.93 -21.63 -5.83
N GLY A 75 13.79 -21.16 -4.58
CA GLY A 75 14.72 -21.49 -3.50
C GLY A 75 14.79 -22.99 -3.17
N ILE A 76 13.66 -23.70 -3.21
CA ILE A 76 13.60 -25.15 -2.98
C ILE A 76 14.12 -25.92 -4.20
N ALA A 77 13.68 -25.55 -5.41
CA ALA A 77 14.10 -26.15 -6.67
C ALA A 77 15.62 -26.07 -6.88
N SER A 78 16.24 -25.00 -6.38
CA SER A 78 17.70 -24.80 -6.41
C SER A 78 18.47 -25.69 -5.40
N ARG A 79 17.80 -26.64 -4.73
CA ARG A 79 18.37 -27.57 -3.74
C ARG A 79 19.24 -26.87 -2.69
N LEU A 80 18.82 -25.69 -2.23
CA LEU A 80 19.54 -25.02 -1.16
C LEU A 80 19.51 -25.90 0.10
N PRO A 81 20.65 -26.13 0.77
CA PRO A 81 20.68 -26.76 2.09
C PRO A 81 19.65 -26.11 3.01
N TYR A 82 18.99 -26.89 3.87
CA TYR A 82 17.90 -26.45 4.75
C TYR A 82 18.17 -25.12 5.48
N ASP A 83 19.43 -24.96 5.91
CA ASP A 83 19.94 -23.77 6.59
C ASP A 83 19.88 -22.51 5.72
N ARG A 84 20.12 -22.64 4.40
CA ARG A 84 20.04 -21.55 3.43
C ARG A 84 18.61 -21.25 2.97
N ALA A 85 17.70 -22.23 3.00
CA ALA A 85 16.28 -21.99 2.75
C ALA A 85 15.67 -21.10 3.85
N GLY A 86 16.10 -21.28 5.11
CA GLY A 86 15.75 -20.39 6.22
C GLY A 86 16.23 -18.95 6.02
N ILE A 87 17.45 -18.78 5.52
CA ILE A 87 18.01 -17.45 5.19
C ILE A 87 17.20 -16.78 4.07
N LEU A 88 16.76 -17.53 3.05
CA LEU A 88 15.96 -16.98 1.95
C LEU A 88 14.58 -16.51 2.43
N VAL A 89 13.93 -17.30 3.29
CA VAL A 89 12.63 -16.94 3.89
C VAL A 89 12.77 -15.71 4.80
N ALA A 90 13.85 -15.63 5.59
CA ALA A 90 14.13 -14.47 6.42
C ALA A 90 14.36 -13.20 5.57
N ALA A 91 15.14 -13.31 4.49
CA ALA A 91 15.38 -12.19 3.59
C ALA A 91 14.08 -11.69 2.91
N VAL A 92 13.19 -12.60 2.51
CA VAL A 92 11.87 -12.24 1.95
C VAL A 92 10.96 -11.63 3.01
N ALA A 93 10.96 -12.17 4.24
CA ALA A 93 10.18 -11.63 5.34
C ALA A 93 10.64 -10.22 5.75
N ASP A 94 11.95 -9.99 5.80
CA ASP A 94 12.55 -8.68 6.06
C ASP A 94 12.22 -7.69 4.95
N ARG A 95 12.33 -8.12 3.68
CA ARG A 95 11.98 -7.28 2.54
C ARG A 95 10.51 -6.86 2.57
N MET A 96 9.61 -7.80 2.82
CA MET A 96 8.16 -7.55 2.90
C MET A 96 7.80 -6.62 4.06
N ALA A 97 8.47 -6.77 5.20
CA ALA A 97 8.27 -5.88 6.35
C ALA A 97 8.83 -4.47 6.12
N PHE A 98 9.92 -4.36 5.37
CA PHE A 98 10.47 -3.07 4.96
C PHE A 98 9.53 -2.37 3.97
N GLU A 99 8.99 -3.08 2.98
CA GLU A 99 8.00 -2.53 2.04
C GLU A 99 6.75 -2.03 2.76
N GLU A 100 6.23 -2.77 3.73
CA GLU A 100 5.04 -2.39 4.48
C GLU A 100 5.26 -1.12 5.31
N ARG A 101 6.43 -1.00 5.95
CA ARG A 101 6.84 0.23 6.64
C ARG A 101 7.02 1.40 5.68
N LEU A 102 7.57 1.14 4.50
CA LEU A 102 7.76 2.15 3.47
C LEU A 102 6.42 2.65 2.93
N ASP A 103 5.47 1.75 2.69
CA ASP A 103 4.11 2.10 2.30
C ASP A 103 3.39 2.90 3.38
N ASP A 104 3.51 2.50 4.64
CA ASP A 104 2.94 3.25 5.77
C ASP A 104 3.57 4.65 5.90
N GLU A 105 4.89 4.76 5.74
CA GLU A 105 5.60 6.04 5.81
C GLU A 105 5.29 6.93 4.61
N LEU A 106 5.22 6.37 3.39
CA LEU A 106 4.77 7.08 2.19
C LEU A 106 3.33 7.53 2.35
N ARG A 107 2.44 6.69 2.87
CA ARG A 107 1.04 7.03 3.10
C ARG A 107 0.90 8.13 4.15
N ALA A 108 1.67 8.09 5.24
CA ALA A 108 1.70 9.13 6.26
C ALA A 108 2.23 10.47 5.70
N ARG A 109 3.35 10.45 4.97
CA ARG A 109 3.93 11.65 4.34
C ARG A 109 3.01 12.23 3.27
N THR A 110 2.40 11.39 2.44
CA THR A 110 1.48 11.81 1.37
C THR A 110 0.16 12.32 1.96
N ALA A 111 -0.33 11.74 3.05
CA ALA A 111 -1.51 12.24 3.76
C ALA A 111 -1.27 13.63 4.38
N GLY A 112 -0.09 13.87 4.97
CA GLY A 112 0.31 15.17 5.50
C GLY A 112 0.39 16.25 4.41
N LEU A 113 1.08 15.95 3.30
CA LEU A 113 1.19 16.86 2.15
C LEU A 113 -0.18 17.15 1.52
N ARG A 114 -1.03 16.14 1.36
CA ARG A 114 -2.39 16.31 0.83
C ARG A 114 -3.25 17.17 1.75
N ALA A 115 -3.15 16.99 3.07
CA ALA A 115 -3.86 17.81 4.03
C ALA A 115 -3.39 19.27 4.00
N GLN A 116 -2.08 19.52 3.87
CA GLN A 116 -1.53 20.87 3.77
C GLN A 116 -1.97 21.59 2.50
N VAL A 117 -2.02 20.89 1.37
CA VAL A 117 -2.51 21.45 0.10
C VAL A 117 -3.99 21.78 0.19
N ILE A 118 -4.80 20.90 0.78
CA ILE A 118 -6.24 21.17 1.02
C ILE A 118 -6.42 22.36 1.95
N LEU A 119 -5.63 22.46 3.02
CA LEU A 119 -5.68 23.57 3.97
C LEU A 119 -5.34 24.90 3.29
N LEU A 120 -4.26 24.94 2.52
CA LEU A 120 -3.84 26.15 1.79
C LEU A 120 -4.86 26.55 0.73
N ALA A 121 -5.42 25.58 0.00
CA ALA A 121 -6.49 25.83 -0.95
C ALA A 121 -7.71 26.44 -0.26
N LEU A 122 -8.12 25.92 0.91
CA LEU A 122 -9.32 26.40 1.61
C LEU A 122 -9.15 27.76 2.30
N ILE A 123 -7.91 28.23 2.52
CA ILE A 123 -7.64 29.51 3.20
C ILE A 123 -8.21 30.70 2.42
N VAL A 124 -7.99 30.75 1.11
CA VAL A 124 -8.42 31.88 0.27
C VAL A 124 -9.95 32.01 0.22
N PRO A 125 -10.73 30.97 -0.12
CA PRO A 125 -12.18 31.04 -0.12
C PRO A 125 -12.74 31.21 1.30
N GLY A 126 -12.08 30.63 2.32
CA GLY A 126 -12.46 30.81 3.72
C GLY A 126 -12.37 32.26 4.19
N ILE A 127 -11.25 32.94 3.88
CA ILE A 127 -11.08 34.37 4.19
C ILE A 127 -12.08 35.21 3.40
N ALA A 128 -12.31 34.92 2.12
CA ALA A 128 -13.29 35.64 1.31
C ALA A 128 -14.71 35.53 1.89
N ALA A 129 -15.13 34.31 2.29
CA ALA A 129 -16.41 34.08 2.94
C ALA A 129 -16.52 34.79 4.29
N TYR A 130 -15.46 34.72 5.11
CA TYR A 130 -15.40 35.42 6.39
C TYR A 130 -15.53 36.93 6.22
N LEU A 131 -14.80 37.53 5.28
CA LEU A 131 -14.86 38.96 5.00
C LEU A 131 -16.21 39.38 4.44
N ALA A 132 -16.82 38.58 3.56
CA ALA A 132 -18.17 38.84 3.08
C ALA A 132 -19.21 38.84 4.21
N PHE A 133 -19.05 37.97 5.21
CA PHE A 133 -19.95 37.92 6.37
C PHE A 133 -19.72 39.10 7.33
N THR A 134 -18.46 39.48 7.55
CA THR A 134 -18.09 40.47 8.58
C THR A 134 -18.12 41.91 8.06
N VAL A 135 -17.98 42.10 6.74
CA VAL A 135 -17.90 43.41 6.08
C VAL A 135 -19.06 43.58 5.09
N PRO A 136 -20.15 44.29 5.48
CA PRO A 136 -21.35 44.42 4.66
C PRO A 136 -21.13 45.09 3.29
N SER A 137 -20.18 46.03 3.22
CA SER A 137 -19.82 46.71 1.97
C SER A 137 -19.19 45.76 0.94
N LEU A 138 -18.48 44.74 1.41
CA LEU A 138 -17.82 43.73 0.57
C LEU A 138 -18.84 42.74 0.02
N ALA A 139 -19.80 42.29 0.84
CA ALA A 139 -20.96 41.52 0.39
C ALA A 139 -21.81 42.28 -0.64
N ALA A 140 -22.07 43.57 -0.41
CA ALA A 140 -22.80 44.41 -1.36
C ALA A 140 -22.07 44.51 -2.71
N THR A 141 -20.74 44.65 -2.68
CA THR A 141 -19.90 44.72 -3.89
C THR A 141 -19.88 43.39 -4.66
N LEU A 142 -19.81 42.26 -3.94
CA LEU A 142 -19.92 40.92 -4.53
C LEU A 142 -21.31 40.67 -5.15
N GLY A 143 -22.36 41.29 -4.58
CA GLY A 143 -23.72 41.25 -5.12
C GLY A 143 -23.95 42.12 -6.36
N GLN A 144 -23.09 43.09 -6.65
CA GLN A 144 -23.17 43.91 -7.86
C GLN A 144 -22.81 43.11 -9.12
N PRO A 145 -23.20 43.57 -10.32
CA PRO A 145 -22.91 42.87 -11.58
C PRO A 145 -21.42 42.57 -11.77
N ILE A 146 -20.54 43.51 -11.40
CA ILE A 146 -19.08 43.32 -11.46
C ILE A 146 -18.61 42.22 -10.50
N GLY A 147 -19.17 42.16 -9.29
CA GLY A 147 -18.85 41.14 -8.31
C GLY A 147 -19.27 39.76 -8.77
N ARG A 148 -20.50 39.64 -9.25
CA ARG A 148 -21.10 38.36 -9.63
C ARG A 148 -20.57 37.80 -10.94
N PHE A 149 -20.33 38.65 -11.93
CA PHE A 149 -19.95 38.20 -13.28
C PHE A 149 -18.44 38.29 -13.56
N VAL A 150 -17.67 39.00 -12.74
CA VAL A 150 -16.23 39.17 -12.96
C VAL A 150 -15.42 38.70 -11.75
N LEU A 151 -15.65 39.23 -10.56
CA LEU A 151 -14.82 38.92 -9.39
C LEU A 151 -14.96 37.47 -8.93
N ILE A 152 -16.20 36.97 -8.76
CA ILE A 152 -16.44 35.59 -8.34
C ILE A 152 -15.89 34.59 -9.39
N PRO A 153 -16.20 34.71 -10.69
CA PRO A 153 -15.65 33.79 -11.69
C PRO A 153 -14.13 33.86 -11.80
N ALA A 154 -13.53 35.05 -11.72
CA ALA A 154 -12.07 35.21 -11.74
C ALA A 154 -11.43 34.55 -10.50
N ALA A 155 -12.01 34.71 -9.32
CA ALA A 155 -11.56 34.05 -8.10
C ALA A 155 -11.62 32.53 -8.23
N VAL A 156 -12.73 31.99 -8.73
CA VAL A 156 -12.89 30.54 -8.99
C VAL A 156 -11.86 30.06 -10.02
N ALA A 157 -11.61 30.82 -11.09
CA ALA A 157 -10.61 30.46 -12.07
C ALA A 157 -9.20 30.42 -11.46
N LEU A 158 -8.85 31.41 -10.64
CA LEU A 158 -7.57 31.45 -9.93
C LEU A 158 -7.40 30.28 -8.96
N GLU A 159 -8.47 29.95 -8.21
CA GLU A 159 -8.54 28.82 -7.29
C GLU A 159 -8.29 27.49 -8.03
N VAL A 160 -8.96 27.29 -9.16
CA VAL A 160 -8.83 26.10 -10.00
C VAL A 160 -7.41 26.01 -10.58
N VAL A 161 -6.85 27.11 -11.07
CA VAL A 161 -5.46 27.16 -11.57
C VAL A 161 -4.48 26.82 -10.46
N GLY A 162 -4.64 27.39 -9.26
CA GLY A 162 -3.82 27.09 -8.09
C GLY A 162 -3.89 25.60 -7.71
N LEU A 163 -5.09 25.01 -7.77
CA LEU A 163 -5.29 23.60 -7.46
C LEU A 163 -4.67 22.67 -8.52
N ILE A 164 -4.73 23.05 -9.80
CA ILE A 164 -4.08 22.31 -10.90
C ILE A 164 -2.55 22.38 -10.75
N LEU A 165 -1.99 23.58 -10.53
CA LEU A 165 -0.54 23.76 -10.37
C LEU A 165 -0.02 23.02 -9.13
N SER A 166 -0.75 23.06 -8.02
CA SER A 166 -0.40 22.32 -6.81
C SER A 166 -0.38 20.81 -7.04
N ARG A 167 -1.38 20.27 -7.76
CA ARG A 167 -1.38 18.84 -8.15
C ARG A 167 -0.18 18.48 -9.02
N ARG A 168 0.14 19.32 -10.00
CA ARG A 168 1.29 19.12 -10.89
C ARG A 168 2.63 19.09 -10.12
N ALA A 169 2.82 20.00 -9.18
CA ALA A 169 4.04 20.05 -8.36
C ALA A 169 4.23 18.78 -7.52
N ILE A 170 3.13 18.19 -7.02
CA ILE A 170 3.17 16.91 -6.28
C ILE A 170 3.51 15.75 -7.21
N GLU A 171 3.00 15.75 -8.44
CA GLU A 171 3.28 14.70 -9.44
C GLU A 171 4.73 14.75 -9.94
N GLU A 172 5.30 15.95 -10.14
CA GLU A 172 6.69 16.12 -10.55
C GLU A 172 7.70 15.70 -9.46
N GLY A 173 7.38 15.94 -8.18
CA GLY A 173 8.21 15.46 -7.06
C GLY A 173 8.19 13.94 -6.84
N ARG A 174 7.39 13.18 -7.62
CA ARG A 174 7.31 11.71 -7.59
C ARG A 174 8.19 11.02 -8.63
N ARG A 175 8.86 11.76 -9.52
CA ARG A 175 9.81 11.25 -10.52
C ARG A 175 11.25 11.41 -10.03
#